data_AF-A0A9K2KM79-F1
#
_entry.id   AF-A0A9K2KM79-F1
#
_cell.length_a   1.000
_cell.length_b   1.000
_cell.length_c   1.000
_cell.angle_alpha   90.00
_cell.angle_beta   90.00
_cell.angle_gamma   90.00
#
_symmetry.space_group_name_H-M   'P 1'
#
loop_
_entity.id
_entity.type
_entity.pdbx_description
1 polymer ?
#
loop_
_entity_poly.entity_id
_entity_poly.type
_entity_poly.pdbx_seq_one_letter_code
_entity_poly.pdbx_strand_id
1 'polypeptide(L)'
;MLSVLPDAAAEGIDVSRAEARITDGGQLSISSRFQTELPDQLQQALRRGVPLNFTLSWQLSAPIIASYRFKLGQLIGDDDNIDYKLSFHPLTNRYRVTVGAFSTDYDTLDAALRATGAVANWKVLNKGALSGAEAGETKAEIRLTLSTSKLPKPFQINALTSQNWHLDSGWKPLNIIGNK
;
A
#
# COMPACT_ATOMS: atom_id res chain seq x y z
N MET A 1 26.23 -0.95 -23.23
CA MET A 1 24.80 -1.18 -23.54
C MET A 1 24.10 -1.25 -22.19
N LEU A 2 23.39 -0.20 -21.79
CA LEU A 2 22.75 -0.11 -20.48
C LEU A 2 21.48 -0.98 -20.53
N SER A 3 21.46 -2.10 -19.79
CA SER A 3 20.27 -2.94 -19.67
C SER A 3 19.17 -2.15 -18.97
N VAL A 4 18.19 -1.67 -19.73
CA VAL A 4 16.87 -1.30 -19.21
C VAL A 4 16.26 -2.61 -18.73
N LEU A 5 16.20 -2.79 -17.41
CA LEU A 5 15.32 -3.78 -16.81
C LEU A 5 13.91 -3.44 -17.29
N PRO A 6 13.11 -4.42 -17.75
CA PRO A 6 11.71 -4.16 -18.00
C PRO A 6 11.14 -3.60 -16.70
N ASP A 7 10.61 -2.38 -16.76
CA ASP A 7 9.64 -1.92 -15.79
C ASP A 7 8.57 -3.00 -15.85
N ALA A 8 8.51 -3.85 -14.82
CA ALA A 8 7.37 -4.71 -14.59
C ALA A 8 6.24 -3.74 -14.27
N ALA A 9 5.69 -3.14 -15.33
CA ALA A 9 4.45 -2.41 -15.31
C ALA A 9 3.45 -3.41 -14.75
N ALA A 10 3.16 -3.22 -13.48
CA ALA A 10 2.19 -3.99 -12.74
C ALA A 10 0.93 -4.10 -13.58
N GLU A 11 0.61 -5.31 -14.07
CA GLU A 11 -0.67 -5.53 -14.74
C GLU A 11 -1.79 -5.25 -13.72
N GLY A 12 -2.30 -4.01 -13.71
CA GLY A 12 -3.48 -3.59 -12.96
C GLY A 12 -3.26 -2.81 -11.66
N ILE A 13 -2.05 -2.33 -11.29
CA ILE A 13 -1.93 -1.34 -10.20
C ILE A 13 -1.03 -0.17 -10.58
N ASP A 14 -1.63 0.99 -10.78
CA ASP A 14 -0.94 2.25 -11.04
C ASP A 14 -1.01 3.19 -9.84
N VAL A 15 0.05 3.99 -9.64
CA VAL A 15 0.09 4.99 -8.57
C VAL A 15 -0.37 6.34 -9.12
N SER A 16 -1.48 6.86 -8.61
CA SER A 16 -2.00 8.18 -9.01
C SER A 16 -1.52 9.30 -8.09
N ARG A 17 -1.15 8.97 -6.85
CA ARG A 17 -0.56 9.91 -5.90
C ARG A 17 0.43 9.18 -5.01
N ALA A 18 1.63 9.74 -4.88
CA ALA A 18 2.72 9.21 -4.06
C ALA A 18 3.53 10.38 -3.50
N GLU A 19 3.10 10.90 -2.34
CA GLU A 19 3.73 12.05 -1.70
C GLU A 19 4.13 11.72 -0.27
N ALA A 20 5.28 12.22 0.12
CA ALA A 20 5.76 12.22 1.50
C ALA A 20 5.93 13.68 1.94
N ARG A 21 5.56 14.00 3.18
CA ARG A 21 5.80 15.31 3.77
C ARG A 21 6.64 15.17 5.03
N ILE A 22 7.73 15.92 5.09
CA ILE A 22 8.54 16.08 6.29
C ILE A 22 8.14 17.39 6.95
N THR A 23 7.80 17.33 8.23
CA THR A 23 7.49 18.50 9.06
C THR A 23 8.77 19.06 9.70
N ASP A 24 8.80 20.34 10.08
CA ASP A 24 9.91 20.97 10.83
C ASP A 24 10.34 20.16 12.06
N GLY A 25 9.40 19.47 12.69
CA GLY A 25 9.68 18.57 13.81
C GLY A 25 10.29 17.22 13.41
N GLY A 26 10.73 17.01 12.17
CA GLY A 26 11.33 15.76 11.70
C GLY A 26 10.38 14.57 11.60
N GLN A 27 9.06 14.80 11.59
CA GLN A 27 8.04 13.74 11.38
C GLN A 27 7.74 13.59 9.89
N LEU A 28 7.69 12.33 9.43
CA LEU A 28 7.35 11.94 8.06
C LEU A 28 5.90 11.46 7.99
N SER A 29 5.13 12.02 7.06
CA SER A 29 3.77 11.59 6.75
C SER A 29 3.64 11.24 5.28
N ILE A 30 3.01 10.11 4.96
CA ILE A 30 2.80 9.62 3.59
C ILE A 30 1.34 9.86 3.18
N SER A 31 1.14 10.27 1.94
CA SER A 31 -0.15 10.29 1.28
C SER A 31 -0.06 9.53 -0.05
N SER A 32 -0.89 8.51 -0.21
CA SER A 32 -0.93 7.68 -1.42
C SER A 32 -2.33 7.56 -1.99
N ARG A 33 -2.40 7.34 -3.31
CA ARG A 33 -3.57 6.83 -4.01
C ARG A 33 -3.12 5.91 -5.13
N PHE A 34 -3.81 4.79 -5.25
CA PHE A 34 -3.62 3.83 -6.32
C PHE A 34 -4.87 3.75 -7.19
N GLN A 35 -4.65 3.46 -8.45
CA GLN A 35 -5.67 3.05 -9.40
C GLN A 35 -5.44 1.57 -9.65
N THR A 36 -6.35 0.74 -9.17
CA THR A 36 -6.25 -0.71 -9.27
C THR A 36 -7.32 -1.23 -10.22
N GLU A 37 -6.91 -2.03 -11.19
CA GLU A 37 -7.78 -2.80 -12.07
C GLU A 37 -7.68 -4.27 -11.66
N LEU A 38 -8.82 -4.86 -11.31
CA LEU A 38 -8.89 -6.27 -10.96
C LEU A 38 -9.05 -7.13 -12.23
N PRO A 39 -8.22 -8.16 -12.44
CA PRO A 39 -8.48 -9.22 -13.41
C PRO A 39 -9.86 -9.86 -13.21
N ASP A 40 -10.48 -10.31 -14.31
CA ASP A 40 -11.83 -10.90 -14.30
C ASP A 40 -12.01 -12.02 -13.27
N GLN A 41 -10.98 -12.85 -13.07
CA GLN A 41 -11.03 -13.93 -12.08
C GLN A 41 -11.19 -13.40 -10.64
N LEU A 42 -10.47 -12.34 -10.28
CA LEU A 42 -10.55 -11.71 -8.96
C LEU A 42 -11.89 -10.99 -8.78
N GLN A 43 -12.40 -10.37 -9.85
CA GLN A 43 -13.75 -9.78 -9.82
C GLN A 43 -14.83 -10.84 -9.58
N GLN A 44 -14.76 -11.98 -10.27
CA GLN A 44 -15.69 -13.08 -10.09
C GLN A 44 -15.57 -13.71 -8.69
N ALA A 45 -14.35 -13.90 -8.19
CA ALA A 45 -14.11 -14.40 -6.84
C ALA A 45 -14.73 -13.47 -5.78
N LEU A 46 -14.49 -12.16 -5.92
CA LEU A 46 -15.07 -11.15 -5.04
C LEU A 46 -16.60 -11.21 -5.04
N ARG A 47 -17.22 -11.28 -6.22
CA ARG A 47 -18.69 -11.41 -6.34
C ARG A 47 -19.24 -12.70 -5.73
N ARG A 48 -18.44 -13.77 -5.68
CA ARG A 48 -18.77 -15.04 -4.99
C ARG A 48 -18.54 -15.00 -3.47
N GLY A 49 -18.20 -13.83 -2.93
CA GLY A 49 -18.01 -13.61 -1.49
C GLY A 49 -16.59 -13.87 -0.99
N VAL A 50 -15.60 -13.99 -1.89
CA VAL A 50 -14.20 -14.15 -1.49
C VAL A 50 -13.60 -12.77 -1.20
N PRO A 51 -13.21 -12.46 0.05
CA PRO A 51 -12.60 -11.18 0.35
C PRO A 51 -11.18 -11.10 -0.23
N LEU A 52 -10.83 -9.94 -0.79
CA LEU A 52 -9.51 -9.62 -1.29
C LEU A 52 -8.79 -8.76 -0.25
N ASN A 53 -7.61 -9.19 0.20
CA ASN A 53 -6.84 -8.48 1.21
C ASN A 53 -5.65 -7.81 0.55
N PHE A 54 -5.60 -6.49 0.59
CA PHE A 54 -4.49 -5.71 0.09
C PHE A 54 -3.63 -5.22 1.26
N THR A 55 -2.33 -5.12 1.03
CA THR A 55 -1.39 -4.63 2.01
C THR A 55 -0.63 -3.46 1.38
N LEU A 56 -0.73 -2.29 1.99
CA LEU A 56 0.06 -1.11 1.64
C LEU A 56 1.29 -1.07 2.54
N SER A 57 2.44 -1.28 1.92
CA SER A 57 3.75 -1.24 2.56
C SER A 57 4.49 0.04 2.20
N TRP A 58 5.39 0.45 3.07
CA TRP A 58 6.32 1.56 2.83
C TRP A 58 7.72 1.14 3.24
N GLN A 59 8.73 1.79 2.64
CA GLN A 59 10.12 1.66 3.06
C GLN A 59 10.83 3.01 2.98
N LEU A 60 11.87 3.15 3.81
CA LEU A 60 12.69 4.34 3.89
C LEU A 60 14.15 3.98 3.73
N SER A 61 14.79 4.62 2.76
CA SER A 61 16.24 4.64 2.59
C SER A 61 16.73 6.04 2.91
N ALA A 62 17.14 6.28 4.16
CA ALA A 62 17.66 7.56 4.61
C ALA A 62 18.84 7.37 5.59
N PRO A 63 19.81 8.30 5.63
CA PRO A 63 20.85 8.33 6.65
C PRO A 63 20.23 8.78 7.99
N ILE A 64 19.52 7.89 8.66
CA ILE A 64 18.99 8.14 10.00
C ILE A 64 20.12 8.14 11.04
N ILE A 65 20.06 9.09 11.98
CA ILE A 65 21.02 9.20 13.09
C ILE A 65 21.01 7.90 13.90
N ALA A 66 22.21 7.41 14.27
CA ALA A 66 22.42 6.11 14.92
C ALA A 66 21.61 5.90 16.22
N SER A 67 21.37 6.96 17.01
CA SER A 67 20.56 6.90 18.24
C SER A 67 19.06 6.71 17.96
N TYR A 68 18.58 7.12 16.79
CA TYR A 68 17.22 6.79 16.34
C TYR A 68 17.15 5.42 15.68
N ARG A 69 18.21 4.88 15.08
CA ARG A 69 18.21 3.50 14.49
C ARG A 69 17.74 2.43 15.47
N PHE A 70 18.15 2.51 16.74
CA PHE A 70 17.74 1.56 17.78
C PHE A 70 16.27 1.73 18.21
N LYS A 71 15.75 2.96 18.25
CA LYS A 71 14.34 3.23 18.52
C LYS A 71 13.46 2.90 17.32
N LEU A 72 13.97 3.17 16.11
CA LEU A 72 13.30 2.91 14.85
C LEU A 72 13.23 1.41 14.57
N GLY A 73 14.27 0.62 14.87
CA GLY A 73 14.20 -0.85 14.79
C GLY A 73 13.26 -1.50 15.82
N GLN A 74 12.89 -0.79 16.90
CA GLN A 74 11.88 -1.23 17.87
C GLN A 74 10.46 -0.74 17.53
N LEU A 75 10.33 0.27 16.65
CA LEU A 75 9.06 0.87 16.23
C LEU A 75 8.63 0.40 14.82
N ILE A 76 9.60 0.15 13.92
CA ILE A 76 9.43 -0.57 12.64
C ILE A 76 9.39 -2.08 12.95
N GLY A 77 8.43 -2.49 13.77
CA GLY A 77 8.19 -3.89 14.07
C GLY A 77 6.89 -4.31 13.42
N ASP A 78 6.96 -4.97 12.26
CA ASP A 78 5.93 -5.80 11.61
C ASP A 78 4.52 -5.21 11.30
N ASP A 79 4.07 -4.16 12.00
CA ASP A 79 2.69 -3.63 12.03
C ASP A 79 2.53 -2.29 11.28
N ASP A 80 3.60 -1.81 10.65
CA ASP A 80 3.65 -0.53 9.91
C ASP A 80 3.09 -0.63 8.48
N ASN A 81 2.29 -1.66 8.19
CA ASN A 81 1.58 -1.80 6.92
C ASN A 81 0.10 -1.48 7.13
N ILE A 82 -0.56 -0.93 6.12
CA ILE A 82 -2.01 -0.79 6.15
C ILE A 82 -2.64 -1.96 5.41
N ASP A 83 -3.32 -2.83 6.15
CA ASP A 83 -4.15 -3.87 5.57
C ASP A 83 -5.55 -3.33 5.21
N TYR A 84 -5.93 -3.55 3.96
CA TYR A 84 -7.26 -3.28 3.43
C TYR A 84 -7.94 -4.61 3.13
N LYS A 85 -9.21 -4.75 3.51
CA LYS A 85 -10.05 -5.88 3.12
C LYS A 85 -11.20 -5.39 2.26
N LEU A 86 -11.22 -5.82 1.01
CA LEU A 86 -12.31 -5.60 0.06
C LEU A 86 -13.21 -6.84 0.02
N SER A 87 -14.50 -6.67 0.29
CA SER A 87 -15.50 -7.74 0.23
C SER A 87 -16.75 -7.27 -0.50
N PHE A 88 -17.52 -8.20 -1.08
CA PHE A 88 -18.82 -7.91 -1.68
C PHE A 88 -19.94 -8.56 -0.89
N HIS A 89 -21.03 -7.82 -0.68
CA HIS A 89 -22.24 -8.30 -0.01
C HIS A 89 -23.36 -8.47 -1.04
N PRO A 90 -23.68 -9.72 -1.45
CA PRO A 90 -24.67 -9.97 -2.49
C PRO A 90 -26.08 -9.51 -2.11
N LEU A 91 -26.45 -9.62 -0.83
CA LEU A 91 -27.78 -9.24 -0.34
C LEU A 91 -28.06 -7.74 -0.49
N THR A 92 -27.06 -6.90 -0.23
CA THR A 92 -27.19 -5.44 -0.32
C THR A 92 -26.63 -4.89 -1.63
N ASN A 93 -26.01 -5.74 -2.46
CA ASN A 93 -25.27 -5.36 -3.66
C ASN A 93 -24.26 -4.22 -3.40
N ARG A 94 -23.52 -4.32 -2.28
CA ARG A 94 -22.53 -3.30 -1.85
C ARG A 94 -21.12 -3.90 -1.80
N TYR A 95 -20.14 -3.10 -2.17
CA TYR A 95 -18.72 -3.38 -1.93
C TYR A 95 -18.31 -2.74 -0.61
N ARG A 96 -17.62 -3.47 0.25
CA ARG A 96 -17.16 -3.00 1.56
C ARG A 96 -15.65 -3.00 1.59
N VAL A 97 -15.05 -1.87 1.94
CA VAL A 97 -13.62 -1.74 2.23
C VAL A 97 -13.44 -1.56 3.73
N THR A 98 -12.62 -2.41 4.34
CA THR A 98 -12.31 -2.36 5.77
C THR A 98 -10.83 -2.06 5.96
N VAL A 99 -10.51 -1.11 6.84
CA VAL A 99 -9.14 -0.71 7.19
C VAL A 99 -9.07 -0.53 8.70
N GLY A 100 -8.33 -1.42 9.36
CA GLY A 100 -8.33 -1.49 10.83
C GLY A 100 -9.76 -1.65 11.38
N ALA A 101 -10.20 -0.72 12.22
CA ALA A 101 -11.55 -0.69 12.79
C ALA A 101 -12.61 0.00 11.90
N PHE A 102 -12.20 0.64 10.81
CA PHE A 102 -13.09 1.41 9.94
C PHE A 102 -13.59 0.56 8.78
N SER A 103 -14.86 0.71 8.43
CA SER A 103 -15.46 0.04 7.28
C SER A 103 -16.39 0.98 6.53
N THR A 104 -16.24 1.01 5.21
CA THR A 104 -17.01 1.90 4.32
C THR A 104 -17.60 1.10 3.18
N ASP A 105 -18.88 1.33 2.89
CA ASP A 105 -19.61 0.69 1.81
C ASP A 105 -19.67 1.59 0.55
N TYR A 106 -19.60 0.96 -0.62
CA TYR A 106 -19.56 1.56 -1.94
C TYR A 106 -20.54 0.86 -2.88
N ASP A 107 -21.12 1.61 -3.82
CA ASP A 107 -22.05 1.10 -4.84
C ASP A 107 -21.34 0.38 -6.00
N THR A 108 -20.10 0.77 -6.29
CA THR A 108 -19.34 0.24 -7.44
C THR A 108 -17.99 -0.31 -7.01
N LEU A 109 -17.51 -1.29 -7.77
CA LEU A 109 -16.19 -1.89 -7.56
C LEU A 109 -15.08 -0.84 -7.71
N ASP A 110 -15.18 0.00 -8.75
CA ASP A 110 -14.22 1.08 -9.01
C ASP A 110 -14.08 2.05 -7.83
N ALA A 111 -15.19 2.46 -7.21
CA ALA A 111 -15.15 3.34 -6.04
C ALA A 111 -14.49 2.66 -4.83
N ALA A 112 -14.75 1.37 -4.62
CA ALA A 112 -14.12 0.59 -3.57
C ALA A 112 -12.61 0.38 -3.82
N LEU A 113 -12.21 0.14 -5.08
CA LEU A 113 -10.80 0.00 -5.46
C LEU A 113 -10.05 1.32 -5.30
N ARG A 114 -10.64 2.46 -5.67
CA ARG A 114 -10.05 3.79 -5.42
C ARG A 114 -9.86 4.10 -3.94
N ALA A 115 -10.66 3.52 -3.06
CA ALA A 115 -10.49 3.63 -1.61
C ALA A 115 -9.39 2.68 -1.08
N THR A 116 -9.09 1.62 -1.81
CA THR A 116 -8.06 0.65 -1.46
C THR A 116 -6.68 1.22 -1.79
N GLY A 117 -5.78 1.29 -0.79
CA GLY A 117 -4.47 1.94 -0.96
C GLY A 117 -4.51 3.47 -0.97
N ALA A 118 -5.67 4.09 -0.76
CA ALA A 118 -5.79 5.52 -0.56
C ALA A 118 -5.62 5.86 0.93
N VAL A 119 -4.51 6.51 1.27
CA VAL A 119 -4.27 7.04 2.61
C VAL A 119 -3.77 8.47 2.54
N ALA A 120 -4.17 9.29 3.51
CA ALA A 120 -3.71 10.66 3.65
C ALA A 120 -3.10 10.86 5.03
N ASN A 121 -1.97 11.58 5.09
CA ASN A 121 -1.26 11.91 6.32
C ASN A 121 -0.96 10.70 7.22
N TRP A 122 -0.61 9.57 6.61
CA TRP A 122 -0.18 8.39 7.34
C TRP A 122 1.17 8.65 8.01
N LYS A 123 1.16 8.74 9.34
CA LYS A 123 2.34 9.06 10.14
C LYS A 123 3.21 7.81 10.29
N VAL A 124 4.21 7.70 9.43
CA VAL A 124 5.14 6.56 9.42
C VAL A 124 6.39 6.79 10.26
N LEU A 125 6.74 8.06 10.54
CA LEU A 125 7.80 8.40 11.49
C LEU A 125 7.33 9.43 12.51
N ASN A 126 7.76 9.22 13.74
CA ASN A 126 7.54 10.17 14.83
C ASN A 126 8.46 11.39 14.73
N LYS A 127 8.13 12.45 15.47
CA LYS A 127 8.92 13.69 15.53
C LYS A 127 10.36 13.38 15.98
N GLY A 128 11.32 14.08 15.38
CA GLY A 128 12.76 13.96 15.63
C GLY A 128 13.47 12.87 14.83
N ALA A 129 12.74 11.99 14.11
CA ALA A 129 13.33 10.86 13.39
C ALA A 129 14.21 11.31 12.21
N LEU A 130 13.85 12.42 11.57
CA LEU A 130 14.59 13.00 10.43
C LEU A 130 15.18 14.38 10.75
N SER A 131 15.35 14.74 12.03
CA SER A 131 15.99 16.01 12.40
C SER A 131 17.43 16.07 11.89
N GLY A 132 17.68 16.87 10.86
CA GLY A 132 18.99 17.04 10.21
C GLY A 132 19.20 16.19 8.96
N ALA A 133 18.23 15.38 8.52
CA ALA A 133 18.29 14.72 7.22
C ALA A 133 17.82 15.70 6.14
N GLU A 134 18.65 15.95 5.13
CA GLU A 134 18.23 16.76 3.98
C GLU A 134 17.18 15.99 3.15
N ALA A 135 16.17 16.70 2.66
CA ALA A 135 15.11 16.11 1.83
C ALA A 135 15.67 15.43 0.55
N GLY A 136 16.86 15.84 0.08
CA GLY A 136 17.53 15.26 -1.09
C GLY A 136 18.22 13.91 -0.83
N GLU A 137 18.51 13.55 0.42
CA GLU A 137 19.17 12.28 0.78
C GLU A 137 18.18 11.24 1.33
N THR A 138 16.94 11.64 1.52
CA THR A 138 15.85 10.77 1.97
C THR A 138 15.16 10.18 0.75
N LYS A 139 15.03 8.86 0.69
CA LYS A 139 14.18 8.18 -0.29
C LYS A 139 13.13 7.38 0.45
N ALA A 140 11.87 7.57 0.08
CA ALA A 140 10.76 6.80 0.62
C ALA A 140 10.00 6.18 -0.55
N GLU A 141 9.54 4.95 -0.38
CA GLU A 141 8.81 4.21 -1.40
C GLU A 141 7.59 3.54 -0.79
N ILE A 142 6.57 3.32 -1.60
CA ILE A 142 5.34 2.61 -1.23
C ILE A 142 5.06 1.47 -2.19
N ARG A 143 4.38 0.44 -1.70
CA ARG A 143 3.98 -0.71 -2.51
C ARG A 143 2.61 -1.19 -2.06
N LEU A 144 1.68 -1.33 -2.99
CA LEU A 144 0.38 -1.95 -2.76
C LEU A 144 0.40 -3.35 -3.36
N THR A 145 0.10 -4.36 -2.53
CA THR A 145 0.10 -5.76 -2.95
C THR A 145 -1.22 -6.42 -2.59
N LEU A 146 -1.66 -7.39 -3.38
CA LEU A 146 -2.74 -8.30 -3.02
C LEU A 146 -2.15 -9.53 -2.32
N SER A 147 -2.48 -9.68 -1.04
CA SER A 147 -2.03 -10.78 -0.20
C SER A 147 -2.96 -11.99 -0.39
N THR A 148 -2.51 -12.97 -1.17
CA THR A 148 -3.20 -14.24 -1.40
C THR A 148 -3.09 -15.22 -0.22
N SER A 149 -2.11 -15.00 0.68
CA SER A 149 -1.87 -15.83 1.87
C SER A 149 -3.01 -15.79 2.88
N LYS A 150 -3.83 -14.73 2.88
CA LYS A 150 -5.00 -14.57 3.76
C LYS A 150 -6.30 -15.12 3.14
N LEU A 151 -6.23 -15.73 1.95
CA LEU A 151 -7.39 -16.36 1.31
C LEU A 151 -7.74 -17.69 2.00
N PRO A 152 -9.02 -18.13 2.00
CA PRO A 152 -9.38 -19.46 2.46
C PRO A 152 -8.58 -20.54 1.72
N LYS A 153 -8.18 -21.61 2.41
CA LYS A 153 -7.34 -22.70 1.86
C LYS A 153 -7.70 -23.19 0.44
N PRO A 154 -8.98 -23.37 0.04
CA PRO A 154 -9.28 -23.78 -1.33
C PRO A 154 -8.88 -22.74 -2.40
N PHE A 155 -8.86 -21.45 -2.08
CA PHE A 155 -8.44 -20.39 -3.00
C PHE A 155 -6.92 -20.18 -3.03
N GLN A 156 -6.20 -20.60 -1.98
CA GLN A 156 -4.74 -20.60 -1.99
C GLN A 156 -4.18 -21.50 -3.11
N ILE A 157 -4.88 -22.59 -3.45
CA ILE A 157 -4.49 -23.49 -4.55
C ILE A 157 -4.61 -22.77 -5.91
N ASN A 158 -5.65 -21.96 -6.11
CA ASN A 158 -5.83 -21.18 -7.34
C ASN A 158 -4.78 -20.06 -7.47
N ALA A 159 -4.41 -19.43 -6.35
CA ALA A 159 -3.36 -18.41 -6.32
C ALA A 159 -1.96 -18.97 -6.63
N LEU A 160 -1.72 -20.25 -6.34
CA LEU A 160 -0.47 -20.94 -6.67
C LEU A 160 -0.35 -21.30 -8.15
N THR A 161 -1.47 -21.47 -8.86
CA THR A 161 -1.48 -21.91 -10.26
C THR A 161 -1.74 -20.78 -11.27
N SER A 162 -2.24 -19.63 -10.82
CA SER A 162 -2.69 -18.54 -11.69
C SER A 162 -2.00 -17.21 -11.37
N GLN A 163 -1.23 -16.67 -12.32
CA GLN A 163 -0.62 -15.33 -12.22
C GLN A 163 -1.65 -14.22 -12.02
N ASN A 164 -2.89 -14.41 -12.48
CA ASN A 164 -4.00 -13.47 -12.34
C ASN A 164 -4.49 -13.21 -10.90
N TRP A 165 -3.94 -13.93 -9.91
CA TRP A 165 -4.22 -13.72 -8.49
C TRP A 165 -3.13 -12.94 -7.76
N HIS A 166 -2.05 -12.57 -8.44
CA HIS A 166 -1.02 -11.69 -7.92
C HIS A 166 -1.20 -10.30 -8.50
N LEU A 167 -1.48 -9.33 -7.64
CA LEU A 167 -1.43 -7.92 -7.98
C LEU A 167 -0.38 -7.25 -7.11
N ASP A 168 0.53 -6.54 -7.76
CA ASP A 168 1.67 -5.92 -7.10
C ASP A 168 2.04 -4.65 -7.83
N SER A 169 2.01 -3.50 -7.17
CA SER A 169 2.38 -2.23 -7.80
C SER A 169 3.88 -2.11 -8.09
N GLY A 170 4.71 -3.01 -7.56
CA GLY A 170 6.13 -2.75 -7.31
C GLY A 170 6.34 -1.63 -6.28
N TRP A 171 7.59 -1.40 -5.91
CA TRP A 171 7.95 -0.22 -5.13
C TRP A 171 7.86 1.03 -6.00
N LYS A 172 7.06 2.00 -5.55
CA LYS A 172 6.89 3.29 -6.20
C LYS A 172 7.51 4.40 -5.35
N PRO A 173 8.39 5.24 -5.92
CA PRO A 173 9.03 6.32 -5.18
C PRO A 173 8.02 7.39 -4.79
N LEU A 174 8.15 7.88 -3.57
CA LEU A 174 7.39 9.01 -3.04
C LEU A 174 8.11 10.31 -3.37
N ASN A 175 7.36 11.30 -3.83
CA ASN A 175 7.86 12.67 -3.91
C ASN A 175 7.90 13.28 -2.49
N ILE A 176 9.10 13.54 -1.97
CA ILE A 176 9.29 14.08 -0.62
C ILE A 176 9.26 15.61 -0.67
N ILE A 177 8.29 16.17 0.01
CA ILE A 177 8.10 17.61 0.18
C ILE A 177 8.55 17.95 1.60
N GLY A 178 9.73 18.56 1.72
CA GLY A 178 10.25 19.15 2.96
C GLY A 178 10.53 20.63 2.75
N ASN A 179 10.37 21.44 3.80
CA ASN A 179 10.87 22.81 3.76
C ASN A 179 12.40 22.77 3.92
N LYS A 180 13.09 23.56 3.10
CA LYS A 180 14.54 23.78 3.19
C LYS A 180 14.87 24.65 4.40
#